data_AF-A0A2P4YI32-F1
#
_entry.id   AF-A0A2P4YI32-F1
#
_cell.length_a   1.000
_cell.length_b   1.000
_cell.length_c   1.000
_cell.angle_alpha   90.00
_cell.angle_beta   90.00
_cell.angle_gamma   90.00
#
_symmetry.space_group_name_H-M   'P 1'
#
loop_
_entity.id
_entity.type
_entity.pdbx_description
1 polymer ?
#
loop_
_entity_poly.entity_id
_entity_poly.type
_entity_poly.pdbx_seq_one_letter_code
_entity_poly.pdbx_strand_id
1 'polypeptide(L)'
;MKAREIEHRWKRIIQNDLESIPLALLVFLGGVFAGGNKELFVTCLIIYTLVRCFHTYAYANMLQPHRAWCWRIGVLMIVVSGVNSIVGVFNNSMSASTELKTYVTCAAVLYVKFVLATGIQATKTFEAGGRPPEDKNLPLAKGNPKQTYGLVTPPETSKEESEKLQTAKLTELRWRRIVQNDLESIPLALVVFGAGVMAKGNPVVQIGAMVGYTAVRCFHTVAYANAMHPHRALCWLFGVIFITTGAGNALYGAFSN
;
A
#
# COMPACT_ATOMS: atom_id res chain seq x y z
N MET A 1 -21.78 22.63 7.23
CA MET A 1 -21.01 22.01 6.13
C MET A 1 -19.51 22.15 6.33
N LYS A 2 -18.97 23.37 6.50
CA LYS A 2 -17.52 23.61 6.69
C LYS A 2 -16.84 22.77 7.80
N ALA A 3 -17.47 22.63 8.97
CA ALA A 3 -16.91 21.80 10.06
C ALA A 3 -16.73 20.32 9.67
N ARG A 4 -17.73 19.75 8.97
CA ARG A 4 -17.65 18.37 8.44
C ARG A 4 -16.56 18.21 7.40
N GLU A 5 -16.37 19.20 6.52
CA GLU A 5 -15.28 19.18 5.54
C GLU A 5 -13.90 19.20 6.21
N ILE A 6 -13.74 20.00 7.27
CA ILE A 6 -12.49 20.04 8.06
C ILE A 6 -12.23 18.69 8.74
N GLU A 7 -13.24 18.10 9.38
CA GLU A 7 -13.14 16.77 9.99
C GLU A 7 -12.77 15.70 8.96
N HIS A 8 -13.44 15.68 7.81
CA HIS A 8 -13.13 14.75 6.72
C HIS A 8 -11.71 14.94 6.17
N ARG A 9 -11.23 16.18 6.11
CA ARG A 9 -9.86 16.48 5.70
C ARG A 9 -8.86 15.82 6.65
N TRP A 10 -9.01 16.01 7.96
CA TRP A 10 -8.13 15.39 8.96
C TRP A 10 -8.19 13.85 8.93
N LYS A 11 -9.39 13.28 8.79
CA LYS A 11 -9.55 11.82 8.59
C LYS A 11 -8.79 11.34 7.35
N ARG A 12 -8.83 12.09 6.25
CA ARG A 12 -8.07 11.75 5.03
C ARG A 12 -6.56 11.92 5.20
N ILE A 13 -6.09 12.89 5.98
CA ILE A 13 -4.66 13.03 6.31
C ILE A 13 -4.18 11.78 7.05
N ILE A 14 -4.84 11.44 8.16
CA ILE A 14 -4.51 10.26 8.97
C ILE A 14 -4.54 8.98 8.11
N GLN A 15 -5.59 8.82 7.31
CA GLN A 15 -5.72 7.66 6.43
C GLN A 15 -4.59 7.59 5.40
N ASN A 16 -4.16 8.71 4.80
CA ASN A 16 -3.03 8.72 3.87
C ASN A 16 -1.71 8.36 4.56
N ASP A 17 -1.54 8.73 5.83
CA ASP A 17 -0.36 8.37 6.62
C ASP A 17 -0.36 6.87 6.95
N LEU A 18 -1.51 6.31 7.35
CA LEU A 18 -1.69 4.87 7.53
C LEU A 18 -1.49 4.08 6.23
N GLU A 19 -1.92 4.63 5.09
CA GLU A 19 -1.74 4.02 3.77
C GLU A 19 -0.27 4.03 3.33
N SER A 20 0.51 5.05 3.70
CA SER A 20 1.85 5.26 3.11
C SER A 20 3.02 4.91 4.03
N ILE A 21 2.95 5.23 5.32
CA ILE A 21 4.12 5.23 6.22
C ILE A 21 4.52 3.81 6.67
N PRO A 22 3.62 2.97 7.19
CA PRO A 22 4.00 1.65 7.71
C PRO A 22 4.68 0.77 6.65
N LEU A 23 4.10 0.67 5.45
CA LEU A 23 4.67 -0.11 4.36
C LEU A 23 5.99 0.47 3.85
N ALA A 24 6.11 1.79 3.77
CA ALA A 24 7.37 2.43 3.38
C ALA A 24 8.51 2.08 4.35
N LEU A 25 8.25 2.21 5.66
CA LEU A 25 9.24 1.89 6.69
C LEU A 25 9.66 0.42 6.65
N LEU A 26 8.75 -0.50 6.33
CA LEU A 26 9.07 -1.92 6.17
C LEU A 26 9.93 -2.20 4.92
N VAL A 27 9.71 -1.49 3.82
CA VAL A 27 10.58 -1.55 2.64
C VAL A 27 11.96 -0.98 2.96
N PHE A 28 12.03 0.17 3.64
CA PHE A 28 13.30 0.74 4.09
C PHE A 28 14.02 -0.18 5.09
N LEU A 29 13.30 -0.84 6.00
CA LEU A 29 13.88 -1.81 6.93
C LEU A 29 14.54 -2.98 6.20
N GLY A 30 13.91 -3.50 5.14
CA GLY A 30 14.53 -4.52 4.29
C GLY A 30 15.84 -4.05 3.65
N GLY A 31 15.93 -2.78 3.29
CA GLY A 31 17.14 -2.16 2.72
C GLY A 31 18.34 -2.09 3.67
N VAL A 32 18.10 -2.01 4.98
CA VAL A 32 19.18 -1.98 6.00
C VAL A 32 20.03 -3.25 5.93
N PHE A 33 19.40 -4.40 5.67
CA PHE A 33 20.07 -5.70 5.62
C PHE A 33 20.51 -6.11 4.22
N ALA A 34 20.10 -5.35 3.19
CA ALA A 34 20.25 -5.75 1.80
C ALA A 34 21.63 -5.47 1.20
N GLY A 35 22.49 -4.69 1.88
CA GLY A 35 23.84 -4.39 1.40
C GLY A 35 23.90 -3.55 0.12
N GLY A 36 22.85 -2.78 -0.17
CA GLY A 36 22.81 -1.83 -1.29
C GLY A 36 23.63 -0.56 -1.05
N ASN A 37 23.55 0.41 -1.96
CA ASN A 37 24.25 1.69 -1.81
C ASN A 37 23.69 2.45 -0.59
N LYS A 38 24.56 2.69 0.41
CA LYS A 38 24.21 3.32 1.70
C LYS A 38 23.83 4.79 1.54
N GLU A 39 24.56 5.55 0.73
CA GLU A 39 24.29 6.97 0.51
C GLU A 39 22.95 7.18 -0.17
N LEU A 40 22.65 6.35 -1.19
CA LEU A 40 21.35 6.37 -1.87
C LEU A 40 20.22 6.02 -0.90
N PHE A 41 20.39 4.98 -0.08
CA PHE A 41 19.41 4.58 0.94
C PHE A 41 19.09 5.73 1.91
N VAL A 42 20.12 6.33 2.50
CA VAL A 42 19.98 7.45 3.46
C VAL A 42 19.31 8.65 2.78
N THR A 43 19.75 8.98 1.56
CA THR A 43 19.17 10.08 0.77
C THR A 43 17.68 9.85 0.51
N CYS A 44 17.29 8.66 0.05
CA CYS A 44 15.89 8.31 -0.17
C CYS A 44 15.05 8.41 1.11
N LEU A 45 15.56 7.94 2.25
CA LEU A 45 14.86 8.00 3.53
C LEU A 45 14.67 9.45 4.02
N ILE A 46 15.69 10.29 3.90
CA ILE A 46 15.62 11.71 4.25
C ILE A 46 14.59 12.42 3.37
N ILE A 47 14.70 12.28 2.03
CA ILE A 47 13.76 12.90 1.09
C ILE A 47 12.34 12.42 1.38
N TYR A 48 12.15 11.10 1.56
CA TYR A 48 10.85 10.51 1.90
C TYR A 48 10.25 11.16 3.15
N THR A 49 11.03 11.26 4.22
CA THR A 49 10.57 11.84 5.49
C THR A 49 10.14 13.31 5.31
N LEU A 50 10.98 14.11 4.65
CA LEU A 50 10.70 15.52 4.39
C LEU A 50 9.42 15.71 3.55
N VAL A 51 9.28 14.93 2.46
CA VAL A 51 8.09 15.05 1.61
C VAL A 51 6.83 14.53 2.29
N ARG A 52 6.90 13.59 3.24
CA ARG A 52 5.75 13.16 4.03
C ARG A 52 5.29 14.23 5.01
N CYS A 53 6.22 14.87 5.73
CA CYS A 53 5.87 16.00 6.61
C CYS A 53 5.23 17.13 5.80
N PHE A 54 5.82 17.48 4.65
CA PHE A 54 5.28 18.53 3.80
C PHE A 54 3.97 18.12 3.09
N HIS A 55 3.77 16.84 2.76
CA HIS A 55 2.50 16.33 2.23
C HIS A 55 1.35 16.59 3.22
N THR A 56 1.56 16.31 4.51
CA THR A 56 0.56 16.56 5.56
C THR A 56 0.26 18.06 5.69
N TYR A 57 1.29 18.90 5.70
CA TYR A 57 1.13 20.36 5.68
C TYR A 57 0.34 20.85 4.45
N ALA A 58 0.71 20.38 3.25
CA ALA A 58 0.05 20.74 2.00
C ALA A 58 -1.42 20.28 1.97
N TYR A 59 -1.72 19.10 2.53
CA TYR A 59 -3.08 18.60 2.64
C TYR A 59 -3.93 19.47 3.58
N ALA A 60 -3.39 19.82 4.77
CA ALA A 60 -4.08 20.65 5.75
C ALA A 60 -4.44 22.04 5.17
N ASN A 61 -3.54 22.60 4.36
CA ASN A 61 -3.67 23.94 3.76
C ASN A 61 -4.27 23.94 2.34
N MET A 62 -4.81 22.81 1.86
CA MET A 62 -5.45 22.70 0.53
C MET A 62 -4.53 23.07 -0.65
N LEU A 63 -3.22 22.84 -0.52
CA LEU A 63 -2.21 23.23 -1.50
C LEU A 63 -2.08 22.21 -2.64
N GLN A 64 -2.98 22.29 -3.61
CA GLN A 64 -2.87 21.57 -4.89
C GLN A 64 -2.07 22.43 -5.89
N PRO A 65 -1.11 21.90 -6.68
CA PRO A 65 -0.76 20.48 -6.89
C PRO A 65 0.31 19.92 -5.94
N HIS A 66 0.84 20.72 -5.01
CA HIS A 66 1.95 20.33 -4.13
C HIS A 66 1.69 19.00 -3.42
N ARG A 67 0.51 18.82 -2.84
CA ARG A 67 0.08 17.54 -2.24
C ARG A 67 0.32 16.35 -3.16
N ALA A 68 -0.13 16.41 -4.42
CA ALA A 68 0.02 15.29 -5.35
C ALA A 68 1.49 15.02 -5.69
N TRP A 69 2.31 16.07 -5.83
CA TRP A 69 3.74 15.93 -6.08
C TRP A 69 4.48 15.31 -4.90
N CYS A 70 4.18 15.73 -3.67
CA CYS A 70 4.80 15.16 -2.47
C CYS A 70 4.49 13.67 -2.32
N TRP A 71 3.25 13.26 -2.63
CA TRP A 71 2.88 11.85 -2.65
C TRP A 71 3.69 11.07 -3.71
N ARG A 72 3.78 11.59 -4.94
CA ARG A 72 4.54 10.95 -6.04
C ARG A 72 6.01 10.81 -5.72
N ILE A 73 6.64 11.87 -5.20
CA ILE A 73 8.05 11.85 -4.80
C ILE A 73 8.26 10.85 -3.67
N GLY A 74 7.38 10.82 -2.67
CA GLY A 74 7.43 9.84 -1.59
C GLY A 74 7.38 8.40 -2.09
N VAL A 75 6.45 8.09 -3.00
CA VAL A 75 6.35 6.77 -3.64
C VAL A 75 7.62 6.44 -4.42
N LEU A 76 8.16 7.40 -5.19
CA LEU A 76 9.39 7.22 -5.95
C LEU A 76 10.58 6.86 -5.04
N MET A 77 10.75 7.53 -3.89
CA MET A 77 11.84 7.22 -2.96
C MET A 77 11.76 5.79 -2.42
N ILE A 78 10.56 5.29 -2.15
CA ILE A 78 10.36 3.90 -1.70
C ILE A 78 10.71 2.92 -2.82
N VAL A 79 10.29 3.19 -4.06
CA VAL A 79 10.62 2.35 -5.22
C VAL A 79 12.13 2.32 -5.46
N VAL A 80 12.79 3.48 -5.46
CA VAL A 80 14.25 3.58 -5.63
C VAL A 80 14.99 2.83 -4.53
N SER A 81 14.57 2.97 -3.27
CA SER A 81 15.16 2.20 -2.16
C SER A 81 14.91 0.69 -2.29
N GLY A 82 13.74 0.28 -2.75
CA GLY A 82 13.42 -1.13 -3.02
C GLY A 82 14.33 -1.71 -4.11
N VAL A 83 14.53 -0.99 -5.21
CA VAL A 83 15.47 -1.38 -6.29
C VAL A 83 16.90 -1.44 -5.77
N ASN A 84 17.36 -0.43 -5.02
CA ASN A 84 18.68 -0.42 -4.40
C ASN A 84 18.89 -1.65 -3.49
N SER A 85 17.85 -2.03 -2.75
CA SER A 85 17.87 -3.21 -1.90
C SER A 85 18.02 -4.48 -2.72
N ILE A 86 17.17 -4.67 -3.75
CA ILE A 86 17.25 -5.83 -4.66
C ILE A 86 18.66 -5.93 -5.27
N VAL A 87 19.16 -4.85 -5.86
CA VAL A 87 20.51 -4.81 -6.46
C VAL A 87 21.57 -5.20 -5.42
N GLY A 88 21.47 -4.68 -4.19
CA GLY A 88 22.35 -5.06 -3.08
C GLY A 88 22.36 -6.55 -2.80
N VAL A 89 21.19 -7.18 -2.64
CA VAL A 89 21.12 -8.60 -2.26
C VAL A 89 21.59 -9.53 -3.40
N PHE A 90 21.34 -9.15 -4.66
CA PHE A 90 21.72 -9.96 -5.82
C PHE A 90 23.20 -9.77 -6.22
N ASN A 91 23.77 -8.58 -6.04
CA ASN A 91 25.19 -8.34 -6.31
C ASN A 91 26.09 -8.90 -5.20
N ASN A 92 25.63 -8.90 -3.95
CA ASN A 92 26.35 -9.52 -2.82
C ASN A 92 26.03 -11.02 -2.70
N SER A 93 25.92 -11.73 -3.82
CA SER A 93 25.37 -13.10 -3.91
C SER A 93 26.07 -14.12 -3.02
N MET A 94 27.35 -13.89 -2.65
CA MET A 94 28.13 -14.74 -1.73
C MET A 94 27.85 -14.52 -0.23
N SER A 95 27.15 -13.45 0.17
CA SER A 95 26.92 -13.13 1.60
C SER A 95 25.45 -13.13 2.03
N ALA A 96 24.51 -12.84 1.12
CA ALA A 96 23.10 -12.75 1.46
C ALA A 96 22.38 -14.10 1.36
N SER A 97 21.66 -14.45 2.43
CA SER A 97 20.86 -15.68 2.48
C SER A 97 19.73 -15.67 1.44
N THR A 98 19.32 -16.87 0.99
CA THR A 98 18.24 -17.01 0.02
C THR A 98 16.93 -16.45 0.57
N GLU A 99 16.71 -16.60 1.87
CA GLU A 99 15.56 -16.08 2.60
C GLU A 99 15.50 -14.55 2.57
N LEU A 100 16.65 -13.88 2.74
CA LEU A 100 16.72 -12.43 2.63
C LEU A 100 16.44 -11.95 1.19
N LYS A 101 16.99 -12.65 0.18
CA LYS A 101 16.69 -12.39 -1.25
C LYS A 101 15.19 -12.50 -1.51
N THR A 102 14.56 -13.56 -1.00
CA THR A 102 13.12 -13.76 -1.12
C THR A 102 12.33 -12.67 -0.40
N TYR A 103 12.71 -12.32 0.84
CA TYR A 103 12.03 -11.28 1.62
C TYR A 103 12.02 -9.93 0.90
N VAL A 104 13.19 -9.44 0.47
CA VAL A 104 13.31 -8.14 -0.22
C VAL A 104 12.52 -8.14 -1.53
N THR A 105 12.55 -9.24 -2.28
CA THR A 105 11.80 -9.38 -3.54
C THR A 105 10.29 -9.37 -3.29
N CYS A 106 9.80 -10.17 -2.34
CA CYS A 106 8.38 -10.23 -1.98
C CYS A 106 7.87 -8.88 -1.44
N ALA A 107 8.64 -8.20 -0.59
CA ALA A 107 8.30 -6.88 -0.08
C ALA A 107 8.15 -5.85 -1.22
N ALA A 108 9.08 -5.84 -2.18
CA ALA A 108 9.02 -4.96 -3.34
C ALA A 108 7.78 -5.25 -4.22
N VAL A 109 7.49 -6.53 -4.50
CA VAL A 109 6.31 -6.93 -5.29
C VAL A 109 5.02 -6.50 -4.59
N LEU A 110 4.88 -6.77 -3.29
CA LEU A 110 3.71 -6.39 -2.51
C LEU A 110 3.54 -4.88 -2.44
N TYR A 111 4.64 -4.12 -2.33
CA TYR A 111 4.60 -2.66 -2.35
C TYR A 111 4.15 -2.12 -3.71
N VAL A 112 4.70 -2.62 -4.83
CA VAL A 112 4.26 -2.23 -6.18
C VAL A 112 2.76 -2.51 -6.37
N LYS A 113 2.32 -3.70 -5.97
CA LYS A 113 0.91 -4.08 -5.99
C LYS A 113 0.04 -3.12 -5.16
N PHE A 114 0.49 -2.72 -3.97
CA PHE A 114 -0.21 -1.74 -3.13
C PHE A 114 -0.29 -0.35 -3.78
N VAL A 115 0.79 0.12 -4.41
CA VAL A 115 0.81 1.39 -5.16
C VAL A 115 -0.17 1.36 -6.34
N LEU A 116 -0.25 0.24 -7.07
CA LEU A 116 -1.22 0.08 -8.15
C LEU A 116 -2.67 0.09 -7.61
N ALA A 117 -2.94 -0.64 -6.52
CA ALA A 117 -4.27 -0.69 -5.91
C ALA A 117 -4.75 0.69 -5.41
N THR A 118 -3.86 1.45 -4.74
CA THR A 118 -4.16 2.82 -4.30
C THR A 118 -4.33 3.79 -5.47
N GLY A 119 -3.56 3.62 -6.54
CA GLY A 119 -3.74 4.37 -7.79
C GLY A 119 -5.13 4.13 -8.43
N ILE A 120 -5.57 2.87 -8.50
CA ILE A 120 -6.92 2.54 -9.01
C ILE A 120 -8.00 3.06 -8.05
N GLN A 121 -7.84 2.90 -6.73
CA GLN A 121 -8.77 3.48 -5.76
C GLN A 121 -8.91 5.00 -5.96
N ALA A 122 -7.80 5.70 -6.22
CA ALA A 122 -7.82 7.14 -6.44
C ALA A 122 -8.68 7.51 -7.66
N THR A 123 -8.57 6.81 -8.79
CA THR A 123 -9.41 7.06 -9.97
C THR A 123 -10.88 6.78 -9.67
N LYS A 124 -11.19 5.68 -8.97
CA LYS A 124 -12.57 5.36 -8.54
C LYS A 124 -13.14 6.37 -7.55
N THR A 125 -12.29 7.00 -6.75
CA THR A 125 -12.69 8.09 -5.85
C THR A 125 -13.09 9.35 -6.63
N PHE A 126 -12.42 9.66 -7.74
CA PHE A 126 -12.83 10.76 -8.64
C PHE A 126 -14.18 10.46 -9.29
N GLU A 127 -14.35 9.26 -9.84
CA GLU A 127 -15.60 8.79 -10.46
C GLU A 127 -16.80 8.88 -9.50
N ALA A 128 -16.57 8.62 -8.20
CA ALA A 128 -17.60 8.69 -7.17
C ALA A 128 -17.84 10.10 -6.58
N GLY A 129 -17.10 11.13 -7.01
CA GLY A 129 -17.17 12.49 -6.43
C GLY A 129 -16.61 12.60 -5.01
N GLY A 130 -15.80 11.62 -4.60
CA GLY A 130 -15.28 11.45 -3.24
C GLY A 130 -14.01 12.24 -2.92
N ARG A 131 -13.45 12.97 -3.89
CA ARG A 131 -12.23 13.76 -3.66
C ARG A 131 -12.53 15.07 -2.93
N PRO A 132 -11.50 15.68 -2.31
CA PRO A 132 -11.61 17.02 -1.76
C PRO A 132 -12.03 18.07 -2.82
N PRO A 133 -12.76 19.14 -2.44
CA PRO A 133 -13.19 20.19 -3.36
C PRO A 133 -12.07 20.90 -4.12
N GLU A 134 -10.88 21.03 -3.52
CA GLU A 134 -9.72 21.65 -4.15
C GLU A 134 -9.16 20.85 -5.36
N ASP A 135 -9.51 19.57 -5.50
CA ASP A 135 -9.09 18.72 -6.62
C ASP A 135 -9.90 18.93 -7.90
N LYS A 136 -10.90 19.82 -7.89
CA LYS A 136 -11.81 20.06 -9.02
C LYS A 136 -11.11 20.46 -10.34
N ASN A 137 -9.93 21.07 -10.26
CA ASN A 137 -9.18 21.56 -11.41
C ASN A 137 -8.20 20.53 -11.97
N LEU A 138 -8.13 19.33 -11.38
CA LEU A 138 -7.24 18.28 -11.87
C LEU A 138 -7.79 17.65 -13.14
N PRO A 139 -6.93 17.18 -14.06
CA PRO A 139 -7.37 16.49 -15.28
C PRO A 139 -8.30 15.31 -14.99
N LEU A 140 -8.05 14.56 -13.90
CA LEU A 140 -8.88 13.42 -13.48
C LEU A 140 -10.27 13.83 -12.95
N ALA A 141 -10.49 15.10 -12.61
CA ALA A 141 -11.81 15.58 -12.19
C ALA A 141 -12.72 15.94 -13.38
N LYS A 142 -12.14 16.13 -14.58
CA LYS A 142 -12.90 16.53 -15.77
C LYS A 142 -13.87 15.42 -16.17
N GLY A 143 -15.16 15.76 -16.32
CA GLY A 143 -16.22 14.82 -16.67
C GLY A 143 -16.74 13.96 -15.51
N ASN A 144 -16.15 14.09 -14.32
CA ASN A 144 -16.60 13.40 -13.12
C ASN A 144 -17.55 14.27 -12.27
N PRO A 145 -18.33 13.67 -11.35
CA PRO A 145 -19.18 14.41 -10.43
C PRO A 145 -18.41 15.46 -9.62
N LYS A 146 -19.13 16.44 -9.07
CA LYS A 146 -18.54 17.49 -8.24
C LYS A 146 -17.85 16.87 -7.01
N GLN A 147 -16.55 17.13 -6.87
CA GLN A 147 -15.73 16.61 -5.78
C GLN A 147 -16.08 17.33 -4.47
N THR A 148 -16.61 16.60 -3.50
CA THR A 148 -17.13 17.17 -2.23
C THR A 148 -16.92 16.25 -1.03
N TYR A 149 -15.93 15.37 -1.06
CA TYR A 149 -15.84 14.21 -0.15
C TYR A 149 -17.07 13.30 -0.19
N GLY A 150 -17.91 13.40 -1.23
CA GLY A 150 -19.21 12.74 -1.29
C GLY A 150 -20.25 13.29 -0.29
N LEU A 151 -20.02 14.46 0.33
CA LEU A 151 -20.92 15.06 1.31
C LEU A 151 -22.17 15.71 0.70
N VAL A 152 -22.13 16.00 -0.60
CA VAL A 152 -23.21 16.65 -1.31
C VAL A 152 -23.79 15.68 -2.32
N THR A 153 -25.08 15.37 -2.16
CA THR A 153 -25.84 14.70 -3.21
C THR A 153 -26.08 15.71 -4.34
N PRO A 154 -25.79 15.37 -5.60
CA PRO A 154 -26.19 16.24 -6.72
C PRO A 154 -27.70 16.53 -6.66
N PRO A 155 -28.14 17.75 -7.04
CA PRO A 155 -29.57 18.04 -7.22
C PRO A 155 -30.18 17.13 -8.27
N GLU A 156 -31.50 16.92 -8.23
CA GLU A 156 -32.30 15.99 -9.05
C GLU A 156 -31.66 15.65 -10.41
N THR A 157 -30.86 14.59 -10.41
CA THR A 157 -30.29 13.99 -11.61
C THR A 157 -31.29 12.99 -12.18
N SER A 158 -31.22 12.74 -13.48
CA SER A 158 -32.01 11.67 -14.10
C SER A 158 -31.77 10.34 -13.38
N LYS A 159 -32.76 9.44 -13.42
CA LYS A 159 -32.65 8.11 -12.79
C LYS A 159 -31.36 7.38 -13.23
N GLU A 160 -31.02 7.48 -14.50
CA GLU A 160 -29.82 6.88 -15.10
C GLU A 160 -28.52 7.45 -14.50
N GLU A 161 -28.42 8.78 -14.33
CA GLU A 161 -27.25 9.42 -13.71
C GLU A 161 -27.10 9.05 -12.23
N SER A 162 -28.22 8.93 -11.51
CA SER A 162 -28.23 8.47 -10.13
C SER A 162 -27.73 7.02 -10.02
N GLU A 163 -28.20 6.12 -10.88
CA GLU A 163 -27.75 4.72 -10.93
C GLU A 163 -26.26 4.59 -11.28
N LYS A 164 -25.77 5.39 -12.24
CA LYS A 164 -24.33 5.47 -12.57
C LYS A 164 -23.51 5.93 -11.38
N LEU A 165 -23.94 6.98 -10.67
CA LEU A 165 -23.24 7.48 -9.49
C LEU A 165 -23.23 6.46 -8.34
N GLN A 166 -24.35 5.77 -8.11
CA GLN A 166 -24.40 4.70 -7.10
C GLN A 166 -23.45 3.55 -7.44
N THR A 167 -23.38 3.15 -8.71
CA THR A 167 -22.45 2.12 -9.19
C THR A 167 -20.99 2.55 -9.02
N ALA A 168 -20.67 3.82 -9.30
CA ALA A 168 -19.34 4.38 -9.06
C ALA A 168 -18.97 4.35 -7.57
N LYS A 169 -19.91 4.73 -6.68
CA LYS A 169 -19.72 4.66 -5.22
C LYS A 169 -19.52 3.22 -4.72
N LEU A 170 -20.28 2.24 -5.23
CA LEU A 170 -20.09 0.83 -4.89
C LEU A 170 -18.72 0.31 -5.36
N THR A 171 -18.27 0.76 -6.54
CA THR A 171 -16.96 0.42 -7.08
C THR A 171 -15.84 1.04 -6.25
N GLU A 172 -15.95 2.32 -5.87
CA GLU A 172 -15.03 2.98 -4.95
C GLU A 172 -14.94 2.25 -3.61
N LEU A 173 -16.08 1.90 -3.01
CA LEU A 173 -16.15 1.17 -1.74
C LEU A 173 -15.44 -0.18 -1.84
N ARG A 174 -15.58 -0.88 -2.97
CA ARG A 174 -14.88 -2.16 -3.23
C ARG A 174 -13.37 -1.96 -3.21
N TRP A 175 -12.86 -0.97 -3.96
CA TRP A 175 -11.42 -0.67 -4.00
C TRP A 175 -10.88 -0.20 -2.65
N ARG A 176 -11.66 0.59 -1.90
CA ARG A 176 -11.29 0.97 -0.54
C ARG A 176 -11.14 -0.25 0.38
N ARG A 177 -12.02 -1.26 0.27
CA ARG A 177 -11.89 -2.50 1.03
C ARG A 177 -10.69 -3.35 0.60
N ILE A 178 -10.31 -3.32 -0.68
CA ILE A 178 -9.10 -3.98 -1.17
C ILE A 178 -7.86 -3.39 -0.49
N VAL A 179 -7.70 -2.07 -0.57
CA VAL A 179 -6.57 -1.35 0.03
C VAL A 179 -6.56 -1.52 1.55
N GLN A 180 -7.72 -1.41 2.20
CA GLN A 180 -7.83 -1.60 3.64
C GLN A 180 -7.40 -3.02 4.06
N ASN A 181 -7.84 -4.04 3.32
CA ASN A 181 -7.42 -5.41 3.63
C ASN A 181 -5.93 -5.65 3.39
N ASP A 182 -5.32 -4.93 2.44
CA ASP A 182 -3.87 -4.94 2.27
C ASP A 182 -3.16 -4.30 3.46
N LEU A 183 -3.66 -3.19 3.99
CA LEU A 183 -3.10 -2.54 5.19
C LEU A 183 -3.27 -3.38 6.46
N GLU A 184 -4.33 -4.18 6.55
CA GLU A 184 -4.56 -5.10 7.68
C GLU A 184 -3.63 -6.33 7.64
N SER A 185 -3.14 -6.71 6.46
CA SER A 185 -2.43 -8.00 6.27
C SER A 185 -0.95 -7.84 5.93
N ILE A 186 -0.61 -7.00 4.95
CA ILE A 186 0.75 -6.93 4.38
C ILE A 186 1.77 -6.43 5.42
N PRO A 187 1.52 -5.34 6.18
CA PRO A 187 2.49 -4.88 7.18
C PRO A 187 2.83 -5.95 8.20
N LEU A 188 1.80 -6.65 8.73
CA LEU A 188 1.99 -7.74 9.69
C LEU A 188 2.81 -8.89 9.08
N ALA A 189 2.47 -9.29 7.85
CA ALA A 189 3.19 -10.36 7.15
C ALA A 189 4.67 -10.02 6.97
N LEU A 190 4.99 -8.80 6.54
CA LEU A 190 6.38 -8.36 6.37
C LEU A 190 7.15 -8.33 7.69
N VAL A 191 6.53 -7.88 8.79
CA VAL A 191 7.15 -7.96 10.13
C VAL A 191 7.45 -9.40 10.52
N VAL A 192 6.47 -10.30 10.39
CA VAL A 192 6.63 -11.73 10.73
C VAL A 192 7.70 -12.39 9.86
N PHE A 193 7.70 -12.13 8.55
CA PHE A 193 8.67 -12.72 7.65
C PHE A 193 10.08 -12.17 7.86
N GLY A 194 10.22 -10.86 8.12
CA GLY A 194 11.50 -10.26 8.49
C GLY A 194 12.06 -10.85 9.78
N ALA A 195 11.23 -11.02 10.80
CA ALA A 195 11.61 -11.71 12.04
C ALA A 195 12.05 -13.16 11.78
N GLY A 196 11.34 -13.89 10.90
CA GLY A 196 11.72 -15.26 10.54
C GLY A 196 13.05 -15.35 9.78
N VAL A 197 13.39 -14.37 8.94
CA VAL A 197 14.73 -14.27 8.32
C VAL A 197 15.81 -14.11 9.39
N MET A 198 15.56 -13.32 10.44
CA MET A 198 16.52 -13.09 11.53
C MET A 198 16.63 -14.30 12.48
N ALA A 199 15.53 -15.01 12.72
CA ALA A 199 15.48 -16.16 13.64
C ALA A 199 16.11 -17.44 13.08
N LYS A 200 16.45 -17.48 11.78
CA LYS A 200 17.15 -18.61 11.13
C LYS A 200 16.44 -19.96 11.33
N GLY A 201 15.11 -19.97 11.20
CA GLY A 201 14.31 -21.20 11.16
C GLY A 201 14.56 -22.03 9.89
N ASN A 202 13.65 -22.95 9.54
CA ASN A 202 13.80 -23.75 8.33
C ASN A 202 13.73 -22.85 7.07
N PRO A 203 14.77 -22.82 6.21
CA PRO A 203 14.81 -21.95 5.04
C PRO A 203 13.71 -22.23 4.01
N VAL A 204 13.42 -23.51 3.76
CA VAL A 204 12.44 -23.94 2.76
C VAL A 204 11.04 -23.51 3.17
N VAL A 205 10.70 -23.67 4.45
CA VAL A 205 9.42 -23.23 5.01
C VAL A 205 9.30 -21.70 4.93
N GLN A 206 10.36 -20.98 5.29
CA GLN A 206 10.37 -19.51 5.26
C GLN A 206 10.14 -18.97 3.85
N ILE A 207 10.88 -19.50 2.87
CA ILE A 207 10.77 -19.11 1.46
C ILE A 207 9.39 -19.45 0.92
N GLY A 208 8.91 -20.68 1.18
CA GLY A 208 7.59 -21.14 0.75
C GLY A 208 6.45 -20.27 1.30
N ALA A 209 6.54 -19.87 2.57
CA ALA A 209 5.55 -19.00 3.20
C ALA A 209 5.53 -17.59 2.58
N MET A 210 6.70 -16.97 2.34
CA MET A 210 6.80 -15.64 1.74
C MET A 210 6.28 -15.61 0.29
N VAL A 211 6.71 -16.58 -0.53
CA VAL A 211 6.30 -16.68 -1.94
C VAL A 211 4.81 -17.00 -2.04
N GLY A 212 4.34 -17.98 -1.25
CA GLY A 212 2.94 -18.36 -1.16
C GLY A 212 2.06 -17.17 -0.78
N TYR A 213 2.39 -16.50 0.33
CA TYR A 213 1.68 -15.29 0.78
C TYR A 213 1.60 -14.23 -0.33
N THR A 214 2.73 -13.92 -0.96
CA THR A 214 2.79 -12.92 -2.03
C THR A 214 1.83 -13.26 -3.18
N ALA A 215 1.85 -14.51 -3.64
CA ALA A 215 0.98 -14.98 -4.72
C ALA A 215 -0.51 -14.86 -4.35
N VAL A 216 -0.94 -15.37 -3.18
CA VAL A 216 -2.35 -15.25 -2.77
C VAL A 216 -2.79 -13.82 -2.50
N ARG A 217 -1.90 -12.91 -2.05
CA ARG A 217 -2.26 -11.48 -1.89
C ARG A 217 -2.45 -10.76 -3.23
N CYS A 218 -1.70 -11.14 -4.26
CA CYS A 218 -1.93 -10.64 -5.62
C CYS A 218 -3.25 -11.19 -6.16
N PHE A 219 -3.49 -12.50 -6.05
CA PHE A 219 -4.73 -13.12 -6.53
C PHE A 219 -5.97 -12.64 -5.75
N HIS A 220 -5.85 -12.39 -4.43
CA HIS A 220 -6.91 -11.80 -3.61
C HIS A 220 -7.41 -10.49 -4.20
N THR A 221 -6.51 -9.64 -4.70
CA THR A 221 -6.88 -8.33 -5.28
C THR A 221 -7.67 -8.50 -6.56
N VAL A 222 -7.24 -9.42 -7.43
CA VAL A 222 -7.94 -9.75 -8.67
C VAL A 222 -9.32 -10.34 -8.37
N ALA A 223 -9.39 -11.31 -7.45
CA ALA A 223 -10.65 -11.93 -7.04
C ALA A 223 -11.62 -10.92 -6.42
N TYR A 224 -11.12 -9.99 -5.58
CA TYR A 224 -11.94 -8.96 -4.97
C TYR A 224 -12.45 -7.96 -6.01
N ALA A 225 -11.58 -7.46 -6.90
CA ALA A 225 -11.95 -6.50 -7.94
C ALA A 225 -13.06 -7.05 -8.86
N ASN A 226 -12.98 -8.33 -9.21
CA ASN A 226 -13.93 -9.05 -10.07
C ASN A 226 -15.08 -9.73 -9.32
N ALA A 227 -15.26 -9.45 -8.02
CA ALA A 227 -16.33 -10.01 -7.19
C ALA A 227 -16.42 -11.56 -7.20
N MET A 228 -15.28 -12.24 -7.29
CA MET A 228 -15.19 -13.70 -7.41
C MET A 228 -15.35 -14.39 -6.04
N HIS A 229 -16.52 -15.00 -5.82
CA HIS A 229 -16.78 -15.94 -4.71
C HIS A 229 -16.60 -17.40 -5.19
N PRO A 230 -16.00 -18.32 -4.40
CA PRO A 230 -15.43 -18.16 -3.05
C PRO A 230 -13.96 -17.72 -3.04
N HIS A 231 -13.35 -17.52 -4.21
CA HIS A 231 -11.92 -17.26 -4.39
C HIS A 231 -11.36 -16.19 -3.45
N ARG A 232 -12.04 -15.05 -3.30
CA ARG A 232 -11.61 -14.00 -2.36
C ARG A 232 -11.43 -14.53 -0.93
N ALA A 233 -12.40 -15.28 -0.42
CA ALA A 233 -12.36 -15.82 0.95
C ALA A 233 -11.24 -16.85 1.11
N LEU A 234 -11.05 -17.72 0.11
CA LEU A 234 -9.95 -18.69 0.10
C LEU A 234 -8.58 -17.99 0.10
N CYS A 235 -8.38 -16.96 -0.73
CA CYS A 235 -7.13 -16.21 -0.75
C CYS A 235 -6.82 -15.54 0.59
N TRP A 236 -7.85 -15.00 1.25
CA TRP A 236 -7.70 -14.44 2.58
C TRP A 236 -7.27 -15.51 3.59
N LEU A 237 -7.94 -16.67 3.60
CA LEU A 237 -7.62 -17.79 4.48
C LEU A 237 -6.20 -18.28 4.27
N PHE A 238 -5.79 -18.55 3.03
CA PHE A 238 -4.42 -18.96 2.71
C PHE A 238 -3.40 -17.88 3.08
N GLY A 239 -3.74 -16.61 2.93
CA GLY A 239 -2.91 -15.50 3.41
C GLY A 239 -2.63 -15.60 4.92
N VAL A 240 -3.66 -15.88 5.74
CA VAL A 240 -3.49 -16.10 7.18
C VAL A 240 -2.64 -17.33 7.46
N ILE A 241 -2.89 -18.44 6.77
CA ILE A 241 -2.11 -19.68 6.92
C ILE A 241 -0.62 -19.40 6.70
N PHE A 242 -0.24 -18.71 5.61
CA PHE A 242 1.16 -18.41 5.33
C PHE A 242 1.81 -17.50 6.38
N ILE A 243 1.08 -16.50 6.91
CA ILE A 243 1.60 -15.67 8.01
C ILE A 243 1.84 -16.55 9.25
N THR A 244 0.88 -17.41 9.62
CA THR A 244 1.02 -18.28 10.79
C THR A 244 2.13 -19.31 10.63
N THR A 245 2.34 -19.85 9.42
CA THR A 245 3.47 -20.73 9.10
C THR A 245 4.80 -20.00 9.27
N GLY A 246 4.90 -18.75 8.76
CA GLY A 246 6.10 -17.93 8.95
C GLY A 246 6.39 -17.64 10.42
N ALA A 247 5.35 -17.33 11.21
CA ALA A 247 5.47 -17.11 12.64
C ALA A 247 5.94 -18.37 13.39
N GLY A 248 5.34 -19.53 13.10
CA GLY A 248 5.75 -20.81 13.68
C GLY A 248 7.20 -21.17 13.34
N ASN A 249 7.61 -20.93 12.09
CA ASN A 249 8.99 -21.15 11.66
C ASN A 249 9.99 -20.20 12.34
N ALA A 250 9.61 -18.93 12.54
CA ALA A 250 10.41 -17.96 13.27
C ALA A 250 10.59 -18.37 14.74
N LEU A 251 9.51 -18.80 15.41
CA LEU A 251 9.57 -19.29 16.79
C LEU A 251 10.46 -20.53 16.90
N TYR A 252 10.30 -21.49 15.98
CA TYR A 252 11.16 -22.66 15.93
C TYR A 252 12.64 -22.28 15.83
N GLY A 253 13.00 -21.39 14.88
CA GLY A 253 14.38 -20.92 14.74
C GLY A 253 14.91 -20.17 15.96
N ALA A 254 14.08 -19.40 16.65
CA ALA A 254 14.49 -18.63 17.82
C ALA A 254 14.77 -19.49 19.07
N PHE A 255 14.10 -20.63 19.21
CA PHE A 255 14.21 -21.49 20.41
C PHE A 255 14.92 -22.82 20.18
N SER A 256 15.25 -23.15 18.93
CA SER A 256 15.87 -24.44 18.58
C SER A 256 17.28 -24.31 18.01
N ASN A 257 17.79 -23.09 17.89
CA ASN A 257 19.17 -22.77 17.48
C ASN A 257 20.00 -22.25 18.65
#